data_AF-A0A2G8S996-F1
#
_entry.id   AF-A0A2G8S996-F1
#
_cell.length_a   1.000
_cell.length_b   1.000
_cell.length_c   1.000
_cell.angle_alpha   90.00
_cell.angle_beta   90.00
_cell.angle_gamma   90.00
#
_symmetry.space_group_name_H-M   'P 1'
#
loop_
_entity.id
_entity.type
_entity.pdbx_description
1 polymer ?
#
loop_
_entity_poly.entity_id
_entity_poly.type
_entity_poly.pdbx_seq_one_letter_code
_entity_poly.pdbx_strand_id
1 'polypeptide(L)'
;MRGVGGLNGWRWIFIIEGLLTVIVSLLAYRFISNYPDTAAFLTPSERTHVHARLAASTDAARPEPFAWPAVARALADPTSWLYCLAFHTLSLPLYTFSLFLPTIIADLGFTAARSQLLTVPPYALATALTVLVAWQSERAARRAPFVIASALVGVVGYAILLGNADPTGRPGVSYAGTFFAAGGIYPATALALSWPADNVRGQTRRATVNAMQISVGNLGAVIGTQLYRPATSPRYVLGHSFALAYLAGNVVVTIALWWVLSRENKRRDEQAEKAGALEHGTEEKDEVEWEGGEDPNWRYNI
;
A
#
# COMPACT_ATOMS: atom_id res chain seq x y z
N MET A 1 24.04 -20.83 13.44
CA MET A 1 24.77 -20.95 14.73
C MET A 1 24.11 -21.97 15.65
N ARG A 2 24.03 -23.25 15.25
CA ARG A 2 23.47 -24.30 16.13
C ARG A 2 24.55 -24.71 17.13
N GLY A 3 24.22 -24.76 18.42
CA GLY A 3 25.14 -25.19 19.49
C GLY A 3 26.01 -24.08 20.08
N VAL A 4 26.07 -22.91 19.46
CA VAL A 4 26.74 -21.73 20.04
C VAL A 4 25.96 -21.26 21.26
N GLY A 5 26.64 -21.10 22.40
CA GLY A 5 26.02 -20.69 23.67
C GLY A 5 24.99 -21.70 24.22
N GLY A 6 25.04 -22.97 23.80
CA GLY A 6 24.04 -23.98 24.19
C GLY A 6 22.65 -23.75 23.57
N LEU A 7 22.53 -22.85 22.59
CA LEU A 7 21.25 -22.50 21.98
C LEU A 7 21.02 -23.19 20.64
N ASN A 8 19.76 -23.44 20.35
CA ASN A 8 19.32 -23.85 19.03
C ASN A 8 19.53 -22.71 18.02
N GLY A 9 19.85 -23.06 16.77
CA GLY A 9 20.17 -22.08 15.73
C GLY A 9 19.06 -21.07 15.44
N TRP A 10 17.78 -21.45 15.60
CA TRP A 10 16.64 -20.55 15.40
C TRP A 10 16.54 -19.45 16.47
N ARG A 11 17.01 -19.70 17.70
CA ARG A 11 17.00 -18.69 18.78
C ARG A 11 17.94 -17.53 18.47
N TRP A 12 19.07 -17.85 17.86
CA TRP A 12 20.05 -16.85 17.44
C TRP A 12 19.53 -15.90 16.36
N ILE A 13 18.58 -16.35 15.53
CA ILE A 13 17.90 -15.47 14.55
C ILE A 13 17.15 -14.37 15.30
N PHE A 14 16.30 -14.75 16.27
CA PHE A 14 15.56 -13.78 17.10
C PHE A 14 16.47 -12.86 17.92
N ILE A 15 17.55 -13.38 18.50
CA ILE A 15 18.50 -12.58 19.30
C ILE A 15 19.18 -11.52 18.44
N ILE A 16 19.71 -11.90 17.27
CA ILE A 16 20.43 -10.97 16.41
C ILE A 16 19.50 -9.93 15.81
N GLU A 17 18.36 -10.34 15.25
CA GLU A 17 17.38 -9.42 14.67
C GLU A 17 16.78 -8.49 15.73
N GLY A 18 16.49 -9.02 16.91
CA GLY A 18 16.00 -8.24 18.06
C GLY A 18 17.03 -7.21 18.54
N LEU A 19 18.30 -7.61 18.71
CA LEU A 19 19.36 -6.71 19.13
C LEU A 19 19.61 -5.59 18.11
N LEU A 20 19.63 -5.93 16.82
CA LEU A 20 19.75 -4.94 15.75
C LEU A 20 18.58 -3.94 15.81
N THR A 21 17.36 -4.42 16.04
CA THR A 21 16.17 -3.56 16.19
C THR A 21 16.30 -2.61 17.39
N VAL A 22 16.80 -3.09 18.53
CA VAL A 22 17.07 -2.25 19.71
C VAL A 22 18.09 -1.16 19.37
N ILE A 23 19.21 -1.51 18.73
CA ILE A 23 20.23 -0.54 18.33
C ILE A 23 19.64 0.52 17.39
N VAL A 24 18.89 0.10 16.36
CA VAL A 24 18.23 1.02 15.43
C VAL A 24 17.24 1.93 16.16
N SER A 25 16.49 1.42 17.14
CA SER A 25 15.53 2.23 17.91
C SER A 25 16.22 3.32 18.75
N LEU A 26 17.37 3.01 19.36
CA LEU A 26 18.16 3.96 20.13
C LEU A 26 18.73 5.06 19.22
N LEU A 27 19.18 4.69 18.02
CA LEU A 27 19.61 5.67 17.02
C LEU A 27 18.43 6.52 16.53
N ALA A 28 17.29 5.91 16.22
CA ALA A 28 16.10 6.60 15.75
C ALA A 28 15.64 7.70 16.72
N TYR A 29 15.69 7.45 18.04
CA TYR A 29 15.40 8.46 19.06
C TYR A 29 16.23 9.74 18.92
N ARG A 30 17.47 9.63 18.44
CA ARG A 30 18.38 10.77 18.28
C ARG A 30 18.28 11.46 16.92
N PHE A 31 17.90 10.72 15.87
CA PHE A 31 17.91 11.19 14.48
C PHE A 31 16.54 11.63 13.95
N ILE A 32 15.43 11.04 14.43
CA ILE A 32 14.09 11.41 13.96
C ILE A 32 13.68 12.74 14.58
N SER A 33 13.46 13.75 13.75
CA SER A 33 12.91 15.05 14.13
C SER A 33 11.45 15.13 13.71
N ASN A 34 10.58 15.70 14.56
CA ASN A 34 9.13 15.73 14.32
C ASN A 34 8.75 16.69 13.19
N TYR A 35 9.44 17.83 13.10
CA TYR A 35 9.20 18.86 12.10
C TYR A 35 10.51 19.39 11.51
N PRO A 36 10.50 19.94 10.27
CA PRO A 36 11.67 20.58 9.67
C PRO A 36 12.31 21.66 10.56
N ASP A 37 11.52 22.31 11.40
CA ASP A 37 11.99 23.32 12.36
C ASP A 37 12.83 22.73 13.49
N THR A 38 12.48 21.52 13.93
CA THR A 38 13.20 20.78 14.99
C THR A 38 14.39 19.99 14.44
N ALA A 39 14.55 19.92 13.12
CA ALA A 39 15.61 19.17 12.47
C ALA A 39 16.95 19.91 12.56
N ALA A 40 17.82 19.42 13.43
CA ALA A 40 19.15 19.99 13.67
C ALA A 40 20.13 19.83 12.48
N PHE A 41 19.82 18.93 11.54
CA PHE A 41 20.67 18.67 10.38
C PHE A 41 20.35 19.56 9.16
N LEU A 42 19.25 20.31 9.18
CA LEU A 42 18.85 21.19 8.07
C LEU A 42 19.43 22.59 8.25
N THR A 43 20.04 23.11 7.19
CA THR A 43 20.40 24.53 7.10
C THR A 43 19.13 25.40 6.95
N PRO A 44 19.21 26.72 7.25
CA PRO A 44 18.05 27.60 7.10
C PRO A 44 17.45 27.60 5.69
N SER A 45 18.28 27.57 4.64
CA SER A 45 17.81 27.52 3.24
C SER A 45 17.13 26.20 2.89
N GLU A 46 17.68 25.06 3.32
CA GLU A 46 17.06 23.75 3.13
C GLU A 46 15.74 23.66 3.88
N ARG A 47 15.66 24.19 5.11
CA ARG A 47 14.42 24.25 5.88
C ARG A 47 13.33 25.03 5.14
N THR A 48 13.65 26.20 4.60
CA THR A 48 12.71 26.98 3.78
C THR A 48 12.26 26.19 2.55
N HIS A 49 13.18 25.49 1.87
CA HIS A 49 12.83 24.66 0.72
C HIS A 49 11.89 23.50 1.09
N VAL A 50 12.18 22.81 2.20
CA VAL A 50 11.33 21.71 2.71
C VAL A 50 9.94 22.23 3.08
N HIS A 51 9.84 23.37 3.76
CA HIS A 51 8.55 24.01 4.09
C HIS A 51 7.77 24.39 2.85
N ALA A 52 8.42 25.01 1.86
CA ALA A 52 7.78 25.37 0.59
C ALA A 52 7.23 24.12 -0.12
N ARG A 53 8.03 23.03 -0.17
CA ARG A 53 7.59 21.76 -0.75
C ARG A 53 6.43 21.14 0.03
N LEU A 54 6.49 21.16 1.36
CA LEU A 54 5.45 20.61 2.23
C LEU A 54 4.13 21.36 2.02
N ALA A 55 4.17 22.70 2.04
CA ALA A 55 3.02 23.56 1.81
C ALA A 55 2.42 23.41 0.40
N ALA A 56 3.25 23.17 -0.62
CA ALA A 56 2.78 22.95 -2.00
C ALA A 56 2.14 21.56 -2.19
N SER A 57 2.57 20.56 -1.43
CA SER A 57 2.16 19.15 -1.63
C SER A 57 1.00 18.75 -0.72
N THR A 58 0.96 19.29 0.50
CA THR A 58 0.04 18.85 1.55
C THR A 58 -0.29 19.97 2.52
N ASP A 59 -1.39 19.78 3.26
CA ASP A 59 -1.78 20.61 4.39
C ASP A 59 -1.04 20.24 5.68
N ALA A 60 -0.10 19.29 5.64
CA ALA A 60 0.63 18.83 6.82
C ALA A 60 1.44 19.92 7.54
N ALA A 61 1.79 21.01 6.83
CA ALA A 61 2.47 22.17 7.43
C ALA A 61 1.51 23.10 8.21
N ARG A 62 0.18 22.97 8.00
CA ARG A 62 -0.81 23.85 8.62
C ARG A 62 -1.27 23.25 9.95
N PRO A 63 -1.09 23.93 11.09
CA PRO A 63 -1.58 23.43 12.36
C PRO A 63 -3.11 23.35 12.36
N GLU A 64 -3.65 22.13 12.44
CA GLU A 64 -5.09 21.88 12.53
C GLU A 64 -5.40 21.19 13.87
N PRO A 65 -6.22 21.79 14.75
CA PRO A 65 -6.59 21.14 16.00
C PRO A 65 -7.43 19.89 15.73
N PHE A 66 -7.35 18.93 16.65
CA PHE A 66 -8.18 17.75 16.59
C PHE A 66 -9.68 18.12 16.64
N ALA A 67 -10.47 17.53 15.74
CA ALA A 67 -11.91 17.79 15.65
C ALA A 67 -12.72 16.50 15.46
N TRP A 68 -13.54 16.14 16.45
CA TRP A 68 -14.49 15.02 16.35
C TRP A 68 -15.42 15.06 15.12
N PRO A 69 -15.93 16.24 14.69
CA PRO A 69 -16.71 16.31 13.45
C PRO A 69 -15.93 15.83 12.22
N ALA A 70 -14.61 16.00 12.16
CA ALA A 70 -13.79 15.50 11.07
C ALA A 70 -13.72 13.96 11.07
N VAL A 71 -13.71 13.33 12.26
CA VAL A 71 -13.79 11.87 12.42
C VAL A 71 -15.13 11.35 11.92
N ALA A 72 -16.25 11.98 12.34
CA ALA A 72 -17.58 11.59 11.89
C ALA A 72 -17.74 11.73 10.36
N ARG A 73 -17.22 12.82 9.77
CA ARG A 73 -17.19 13.01 8.31
C ARG A 73 -16.34 11.96 7.61
N ALA A 74 -15.20 11.54 8.19
CA ALA A 74 -14.38 10.47 7.62
C ALA A 74 -15.12 9.13 7.59
N LEU A 75 -15.81 8.78 8.69
CA LEU A 75 -16.59 7.55 8.83
C LEU A 75 -17.83 7.50 7.93
N ALA A 76 -18.44 8.66 7.67
CA ALA A 76 -19.62 8.77 6.80
C ALA A 76 -19.27 8.92 5.31
N ASP A 77 -18.03 9.26 4.95
CA ASP A 77 -17.63 9.48 3.55
C ASP A 77 -17.51 8.16 2.78
N PRO A 78 -18.31 7.95 1.71
CA PRO A 78 -18.21 6.77 0.85
C PRO A 78 -16.82 6.60 0.22
N THR A 79 -16.11 7.69 -0.07
CA THR A 79 -14.76 7.64 -0.67
C THR A 79 -13.75 7.03 0.29
N SER A 80 -13.84 7.35 1.60
CA SER A 80 -13.05 6.70 2.65
C SER A 80 -13.24 5.18 2.63
N TRP A 81 -14.49 4.71 2.48
CA TRP A 81 -14.79 3.28 2.40
C TRP A 81 -14.25 2.63 1.13
N LEU A 82 -14.22 3.34 0.00
CA LEU A 82 -13.57 2.85 -1.22
C LEU A 82 -12.05 2.69 -1.04
N TYR A 83 -11.37 3.61 -0.35
CA TYR A 83 -9.95 3.42 0.01
C TYR A 83 -9.74 2.22 0.93
N CYS A 84 -10.65 2.01 1.89
CA CYS A 84 -10.63 0.85 2.78
C CYS A 84 -10.81 -0.46 2.01
N LEU A 85 -11.79 -0.52 1.10
CA LEU A 85 -12.07 -1.69 0.27
C LEU A 85 -10.94 -1.97 -0.74
N ALA A 86 -10.31 -0.93 -1.28
CA ALA A 86 -9.15 -1.07 -2.16
C ALA A 86 -8.00 -1.79 -1.45
N PHE A 87 -7.71 -1.43 -0.20
CA PHE A 87 -6.69 -2.15 0.57
C PHE A 87 -7.17 -3.51 1.08
N HIS A 88 -8.43 -3.65 1.52
CA HIS A 88 -9.00 -4.93 1.96
C HIS A 88 -8.93 -6.02 0.87
N THR A 89 -9.21 -5.64 -0.38
CA THR A 89 -9.14 -6.57 -1.52
C THR A 89 -7.70 -6.97 -1.86
N LEU A 90 -6.69 -6.20 -1.43
CA LEU A 90 -5.26 -6.53 -1.60
C LEU A 90 -4.64 -7.20 -0.38
N SER A 91 -5.20 -6.99 0.82
CA SER A 91 -4.63 -7.52 2.05
C SER A 91 -4.70 -9.05 2.11
N LEU A 92 -5.82 -9.66 1.71
CA LEU A 92 -5.94 -11.12 1.68
C LEU A 92 -4.85 -11.78 0.81
N PRO A 93 -4.69 -11.43 -0.49
CA PRO A 93 -3.62 -12.01 -1.30
C PRO A 93 -2.23 -11.64 -0.76
N LEU A 94 -2.01 -10.43 -0.24
CA LEU A 94 -0.74 -10.02 0.36
C LEU A 94 -0.32 -10.92 1.53
N TYR A 95 -1.19 -11.08 2.52
CA TYR A 95 -0.88 -11.84 3.73
C TYR A 95 -0.80 -13.34 3.45
N THR A 96 -1.73 -13.87 2.64
CA THR A 96 -1.69 -15.30 2.30
C THR A 96 -0.47 -15.66 1.48
N PHE A 97 -0.10 -14.84 0.50
CA PHE A 97 1.14 -15.04 -0.24
C PHE A 97 2.35 -15.00 0.70
N SER A 98 2.45 -13.96 1.52
CA SER A 98 3.59 -13.79 2.44
C SER A 98 3.75 -14.97 3.41
N LEU A 99 2.65 -15.44 3.97
CA LEU A 99 2.63 -16.50 4.98
C LEU A 99 2.86 -17.89 4.39
N PHE A 100 2.26 -18.18 3.24
CA PHE A 100 2.22 -19.53 2.69
C PHE A 100 3.18 -19.77 1.53
N LEU A 101 3.86 -18.75 0.98
CA LEU A 101 4.82 -18.94 -0.11
C LEU A 101 5.89 -20.02 0.19
N PRO A 102 6.55 -20.05 1.37
CA PRO A 102 7.50 -21.12 1.67
C PRO A 102 6.86 -22.52 1.64
N THR A 103 5.63 -22.63 2.15
CA THR A 103 4.86 -23.88 2.16
C THR A 103 4.46 -24.31 0.76
N ILE A 104 3.95 -23.38 -0.06
CA ILE A 104 3.62 -23.61 -1.47
C ILE A 104 4.85 -24.14 -2.21
N ILE A 105 6.03 -23.54 -2.00
CA ILE A 105 7.27 -24.00 -2.63
C ILE A 105 7.72 -25.35 -2.07
N ALA A 106 7.61 -25.61 -0.77
CA ALA A 106 7.94 -26.92 -0.20
C ALA A 106 7.08 -28.04 -0.82
N ASP A 107 5.81 -27.77 -1.03
CA ASP A 107 4.86 -28.70 -1.66
C ASP A 107 5.14 -28.95 -3.15
N LEU A 108 6.05 -28.18 -3.78
CA LEU A 108 6.60 -28.47 -5.11
C LEU A 108 7.71 -29.55 -5.08
N GLY A 109 8.07 -30.06 -3.90
CA GLY A 109 9.09 -31.10 -3.70
C GLY A 109 10.45 -30.58 -3.21
N PHE A 110 10.54 -29.31 -2.77
CA PHE A 110 11.76 -28.74 -2.20
C PHE A 110 11.84 -28.94 -0.69
N THR A 111 13.05 -29.07 -0.15
CA THR A 111 13.26 -29.12 1.31
C THR A 111 12.94 -27.78 1.97
N ALA A 112 12.50 -27.79 3.22
CA ALA A 112 12.09 -26.56 3.92
C ALA A 112 13.14 -25.42 3.86
N ALA A 113 14.43 -25.74 4.04
CA ALA A 113 15.50 -24.75 3.94
C ALA A 113 15.65 -24.19 2.51
N ARG A 114 15.52 -25.04 1.49
CA ARG A 114 15.59 -24.63 0.10
C ARG A 114 14.35 -23.83 -0.31
N SER A 115 13.17 -24.17 0.18
CA SER A 115 11.93 -23.42 -0.07
C SER A 115 12.02 -21.99 0.46
N GLN A 116 12.61 -21.79 1.65
CA GLN A 116 12.85 -20.45 2.18
C GLN A 116 13.76 -19.63 1.27
N LEU A 117 14.85 -20.23 0.77
CA LEU A 117 15.75 -19.57 -0.18
C LEU A 117 15.06 -19.24 -1.51
N LEU A 118 14.19 -20.13 -1.99
CA LEU A 118 13.43 -19.94 -3.22
C LEU A 118 12.31 -18.90 -3.09
N THR A 119 11.98 -18.40 -1.90
CA THR A 119 11.11 -17.22 -1.76
C THR A 119 11.82 -15.92 -2.13
N VAL A 120 13.15 -15.88 -2.06
CA VAL A 120 13.94 -14.66 -2.28
C VAL A 120 13.76 -14.12 -3.69
N PRO A 121 13.82 -14.90 -4.79
CA PRO A 121 13.70 -14.34 -6.13
C PRO A 121 12.32 -13.71 -6.44
N PRO A 122 11.17 -14.32 -6.09
CA PRO A 122 9.87 -13.64 -6.20
C PRO A 122 9.80 -12.31 -5.44
N TYR A 123 10.32 -12.25 -4.20
CA TYR A 123 10.33 -11.01 -3.42
C TYR A 123 11.30 -9.97 -3.96
N ALA A 124 12.46 -10.37 -4.48
CA ALA A 124 13.42 -9.47 -5.11
C ALA A 124 12.80 -8.81 -6.35
N LEU A 125 12.12 -9.60 -7.20
CA LEU A 125 11.38 -9.06 -8.34
C LEU A 125 10.27 -8.12 -7.87
N ALA A 126 9.45 -8.53 -6.89
CA ALA A 126 8.37 -7.71 -6.36
C ALA A 126 8.88 -6.38 -5.80
N THR A 127 10.03 -6.38 -5.14
CA THR A 127 10.68 -5.16 -4.63
C THR A 127 11.06 -4.22 -5.77
N ALA A 128 11.75 -4.74 -6.79
CA ALA A 128 12.15 -3.94 -7.95
C ALA A 128 10.92 -3.37 -8.69
N LEU A 129 9.89 -4.18 -8.91
CA LEU A 129 8.64 -3.76 -9.55
C LEU A 129 7.88 -2.74 -8.70
N THR A 130 7.87 -2.87 -7.37
CA THR A 130 7.19 -1.93 -6.48
C THR A 130 7.80 -0.54 -6.59
N VAL A 131 9.13 -0.44 -6.55
CA VAL A 131 9.83 0.84 -6.73
C VAL A 131 9.59 1.40 -8.13
N LEU A 132 9.71 0.57 -9.16
CA LEU A 132 9.55 0.98 -10.55
C LEU A 132 8.13 1.50 -10.84
N VAL A 133 7.10 0.76 -10.40
CA VAL A 133 5.70 1.11 -10.61
C VAL A 133 5.32 2.35 -9.79
N ALA A 134 5.79 2.47 -8.55
CA ALA A 134 5.59 3.67 -7.75
C ALA A 134 6.19 4.91 -8.43
N TRP A 135 7.44 4.81 -8.89
CA TRP A 135 8.09 5.90 -9.61
C TRP A 135 7.36 6.29 -10.91
N GLN A 136 6.88 5.31 -11.68
CA GLN A 136 6.09 5.58 -12.88
C GLN A 136 4.72 6.22 -12.56
N SER A 137 4.05 5.75 -11.52
CA SER A 137 2.76 6.29 -11.07
C SER A 137 2.88 7.74 -10.64
N GLU A 138 3.92 8.07 -9.87
CA GLU A 138 4.23 9.45 -9.47
C GLU A 138 4.53 10.33 -10.68
N ARG A 139 5.37 9.87 -11.62
CA ARG A 139 5.70 10.63 -12.83
C ARG A 139 4.49 10.86 -13.74
N ALA A 140 3.58 9.89 -13.81
CA ALA A 140 2.36 10.00 -14.59
C ALA A 140 1.25 10.81 -13.89
N ALA A 141 1.44 11.15 -12.60
CA ALA A 141 0.41 11.74 -11.74
C ALA A 141 -0.92 10.99 -11.79
N ARG A 142 -0.84 9.65 -11.87
CA ARG A 142 -1.99 8.75 -11.91
C ARG A 142 -1.70 7.49 -11.11
N ARG A 143 -2.63 7.06 -10.27
CA ARG A 143 -2.57 5.87 -9.40
C ARG A 143 -3.46 4.73 -9.89
N ALA A 144 -4.71 4.99 -10.27
CA ALA A 144 -5.64 3.91 -10.66
C ALA A 144 -5.10 2.97 -11.75
N PRO A 145 -4.54 3.45 -12.88
CA PRO A 145 -4.11 2.56 -13.95
C PRO A 145 -3.00 1.61 -13.52
N PHE A 146 -2.10 2.08 -12.65
CA PHE A 146 -0.98 1.28 -12.15
C PHE A 146 -1.43 0.25 -11.13
N VAL A 147 -2.34 0.62 -10.22
CA VAL A 147 -2.96 -0.34 -9.29
C VAL A 147 -3.72 -1.43 -10.07
N ILE A 148 -4.52 -1.05 -11.07
CA ILE A 148 -5.27 -2.00 -11.91
C ILE A 148 -4.31 -2.92 -12.67
N ALA A 149 -3.30 -2.37 -13.35
CA ALA A 149 -2.34 -3.16 -14.10
C ALA A 149 -1.58 -4.16 -13.20
N SER A 150 -1.12 -3.71 -12.03
CA SER A 150 -0.47 -4.58 -11.05
C SER A 150 -1.42 -5.64 -10.49
N ALA A 151 -2.67 -5.30 -10.17
CA ALA A 151 -3.66 -6.29 -9.73
C ALA A 151 -3.93 -7.35 -10.80
N LEU A 152 -4.02 -6.96 -12.08
CA LEU A 152 -4.18 -7.89 -13.20
C LEU A 152 -2.97 -8.82 -13.38
N VAL A 153 -1.74 -8.32 -13.18
CA VAL A 153 -0.53 -9.17 -13.14
C VAL A 153 -0.64 -10.21 -12.02
N GLY A 154 -1.16 -9.82 -10.85
CA GLY A 154 -1.44 -10.74 -9.75
C GLY A 154 -2.51 -11.79 -10.09
N VAL A 155 -3.59 -11.37 -10.78
CA VAL A 155 -4.64 -12.29 -11.30
C VAL A 155 -4.02 -13.34 -12.20
N VAL A 156 -3.13 -12.95 -13.12
CA VAL A 156 -2.39 -13.90 -13.97
C VAL A 156 -1.58 -14.88 -13.14
N GLY A 157 -0.88 -14.42 -12.10
CA GLY A 157 -0.11 -15.29 -11.20
C GLY A 157 -0.95 -16.35 -10.51
N TYR A 158 -2.08 -15.96 -9.91
CA TYR A 158 -2.99 -16.92 -9.28
C TYR A 158 -3.75 -17.79 -10.28
N ALA A 159 -4.01 -17.30 -11.50
CA ALA A 159 -4.59 -18.12 -12.57
C ALA A 159 -3.63 -19.24 -12.99
N ILE A 160 -2.32 -18.95 -13.10
CA ILE A 160 -1.28 -19.96 -13.35
C ILE A 160 -1.22 -20.98 -12.21
N LEU A 161 -1.20 -20.52 -10.96
CA LEU A 161 -1.18 -21.39 -9.77
C LEU A 161 -2.41 -22.30 -9.70
N LEU A 162 -3.60 -21.77 -9.97
CA LEU A 162 -4.86 -22.51 -9.94
C LEU A 162 -4.99 -23.48 -11.13
N GLY A 163 -4.54 -23.05 -12.31
CA GLY A 163 -4.57 -23.82 -13.55
C GLY A 163 -3.62 -25.00 -13.58
N ASN A 164 -2.57 -24.99 -12.74
CA ASN A 164 -1.67 -26.13 -12.62
C ASN A 164 -2.34 -27.29 -11.85
N ALA A 165 -2.86 -28.26 -12.60
CA ALA A 165 -3.53 -29.44 -12.04
C ALA A 165 -2.57 -30.41 -11.32
N ASP A 166 -1.27 -30.34 -11.62
CA ASP A 166 -0.24 -31.20 -11.03
C ASP A 166 1.01 -30.37 -10.63
N PRO A 167 0.95 -29.65 -9.49
CA PRO A 167 2.07 -28.84 -9.00
C PRO A 167 3.36 -29.63 -8.77
N THR A 168 3.24 -30.90 -8.40
CA THR A 168 4.38 -31.79 -8.12
C THR A 168 5.05 -32.29 -9.40
N GLY A 169 4.29 -32.63 -10.44
CA GLY A 169 4.83 -33.02 -11.74
C GLY A 169 5.29 -31.84 -12.59
N ARG A 170 4.77 -30.62 -12.32
CA ARG A 170 5.11 -29.39 -13.05
C ARG A 170 5.47 -28.24 -12.10
N PRO A 171 6.50 -28.39 -11.26
CA PRO A 171 6.83 -27.41 -10.22
C PRO A 171 7.24 -26.06 -10.81
N GLY A 172 7.85 -26.03 -12.00
CA GLY A 172 8.24 -24.80 -12.68
C GLY A 172 7.06 -23.89 -13.03
N VAL A 173 5.88 -24.45 -13.34
CA VAL A 173 4.67 -23.66 -13.66
C VAL A 173 4.17 -22.95 -12.42
N SER A 174 4.04 -23.65 -11.30
CA SER A 174 3.62 -23.05 -10.04
C SER A 174 4.65 -22.03 -9.54
N TYR A 175 5.95 -22.35 -9.62
CA TYR A 175 7.01 -21.43 -9.22
C TYR A 175 6.98 -20.15 -10.05
N ALA A 176 6.82 -20.23 -11.38
CA ALA A 176 6.64 -19.05 -12.23
C ALA A 176 5.39 -18.23 -11.83
N GLY A 177 4.27 -18.89 -11.52
CA GLY A 177 3.07 -18.24 -11.01
C GLY A 177 3.32 -17.37 -9.76
N THR A 178 4.24 -17.78 -8.88
CA THR A 178 4.60 -16.99 -7.69
C THR A 178 5.29 -15.66 -8.03
N PHE A 179 6.03 -15.56 -9.14
CA PHE A 179 6.65 -14.31 -9.57
C PHE A 179 5.61 -13.30 -10.05
N PHE A 180 4.62 -13.75 -10.83
CA PHE A 180 3.52 -12.89 -11.28
C PHE A 180 2.63 -12.47 -10.10
N ALA A 181 2.34 -13.39 -9.18
CA ALA A 181 1.60 -13.08 -7.97
C ALA A 181 2.33 -12.01 -7.14
N ALA A 182 3.61 -12.22 -6.79
CA ALA A 182 4.40 -11.25 -6.04
C ALA A 182 4.53 -9.91 -6.80
N GLY A 183 4.87 -9.96 -8.09
CA GLY A 183 5.06 -8.79 -8.93
C GLY A 183 3.79 -7.95 -9.14
N GLY A 184 2.61 -8.54 -8.95
CA GLY A 184 1.34 -7.81 -9.01
C GLY A 184 0.86 -7.30 -7.65
N ILE A 185 0.92 -8.15 -6.61
CA ILE A 185 0.36 -7.85 -5.29
C ILE A 185 1.09 -6.69 -4.61
N TYR A 186 2.42 -6.72 -4.56
CA TYR A 186 3.20 -5.75 -3.78
C TYR A 186 3.11 -4.32 -4.35
N PRO A 187 3.27 -4.09 -5.67
CA PRO A 187 3.12 -2.74 -6.21
C PRO A 187 1.70 -2.19 -6.07
N ALA A 188 0.67 -3.03 -6.32
CA ALA A 188 -0.73 -2.63 -6.15
C ALA A 188 -1.01 -2.21 -4.70
N THR A 189 -0.51 -3.00 -3.74
CA THR A 189 -0.66 -2.73 -2.30
C THR A 189 0.01 -1.42 -1.90
N ALA A 190 1.26 -1.19 -2.32
CA ALA A 190 2.01 0.02 -1.98
C ALA A 190 1.31 1.29 -2.48
N LEU A 191 0.81 1.27 -3.71
CA LEU A 191 0.08 2.39 -4.30
C LEU A 191 -1.30 2.61 -3.65
N ALA A 192 -2.04 1.54 -3.38
CA ALA A 192 -3.36 1.64 -2.75
C ALA A 192 -3.28 2.15 -1.30
N LEU A 193 -2.23 1.78 -0.56
CA LEU A 193 -2.04 2.17 0.83
C LEU A 193 -1.61 3.64 0.98
N SER A 194 -0.83 4.17 0.04
CA SER A 194 -0.40 5.58 0.06
C SER A 194 -1.48 6.54 -0.43
N TRP A 195 -2.44 6.05 -1.22
CA TRP A 195 -3.44 6.86 -1.90
C TRP A 195 -4.28 7.78 -0.98
N PRO A 196 -4.88 7.31 0.13
CA PRO A 196 -5.63 8.21 1.02
C PRO A 196 -4.74 9.24 1.71
N ALA A 197 -3.46 8.94 1.95
CA ALA A 197 -2.54 9.90 2.56
C ALA A 197 -2.30 11.12 1.65
N ASP A 198 -2.31 10.91 0.33
CA ASP A 198 -2.16 11.99 -0.64
C ASP A 198 -3.47 12.74 -0.92
N ASN A 199 -4.58 11.99 -0.96
CA ASN A 199 -5.86 12.51 -1.43
C ASN A 199 -6.77 13.07 -0.33
N VAL A 200 -6.64 12.60 0.91
CA VAL A 200 -7.47 13.07 2.02
C VAL A 200 -6.84 14.32 2.63
N ARG A 201 -7.63 15.40 2.64
CA ARG A 201 -7.30 16.67 3.27
C ARG A 201 -7.95 16.78 4.66
N GLY A 202 -7.34 17.61 5.49
CA GLY A 202 -7.60 17.72 6.92
C GLY A 202 -6.79 16.66 7.69
N GLN A 203 -5.95 17.08 8.63
CA GLN A 203 -5.06 16.20 9.39
C GLN A 203 -5.84 15.13 10.17
N THR A 204 -6.88 15.55 10.90
CA THR A 204 -7.72 14.62 11.69
C THR A 204 -8.46 13.65 10.78
N ARG A 205 -8.99 14.15 9.66
CA ARG A 205 -9.72 13.35 8.68
C ARG A 205 -8.81 12.33 8.00
N ARG A 206 -7.65 12.76 7.49
CA ARG A 206 -6.64 11.89 6.87
C ARG A 206 -6.14 10.82 7.83
N ALA A 207 -5.81 11.19 9.07
CA ALA A 207 -5.41 10.24 10.10
C ALA A 207 -6.51 9.18 10.34
N THR A 208 -7.78 9.62 10.42
CA THR A 208 -8.93 8.73 10.58
C THR A 208 -9.09 7.78 9.39
N VAL A 209 -9.04 8.29 8.16
CA VAL A 209 -9.18 7.45 6.94
C VAL A 209 -8.02 6.45 6.81
N ASN A 210 -6.79 6.86 7.10
CA ASN A 210 -5.64 5.95 7.10
C ASN A 210 -5.79 4.86 8.17
N ALA A 211 -6.25 5.21 9.38
CA ALA A 211 -6.53 4.23 10.43
C ALA A 211 -7.65 3.27 10.01
N MET A 212 -8.75 3.78 9.46
CA MET A 212 -9.86 2.98 8.91
C MET A 212 -9.36 2.02 7.84
N GLN A 213 -8.53 2.50 6.90
CA GLN A 213 -7.99 1.68 5.82
C GLN A 213 -7.21 0.49 6.38
N ILE A 214 -6.29 0.71 7.32
CA ILE A 214 -5.53 -0.36 7.96
C ILE A 214 -6.45 -1.32 8.73
N SER A 215 -7.39 -0.81 9.52
CA SER A 215 -8.31 -1.63 10.33
C SER A 215 -9.19 -2.54 9.47
N VAL A 216 -9.84 -1.99 8.45
CA VAL A 216 -10.69 -2.75 7.51
C VAL A 216 -9.84 -3.68 6.65
N GLY A 217 -8.66 -3.22 6.25
CA GLY A 217 -7.68 -4.00 5.51
C GLY A 217 -7.30 -5.30 6.23
N ASN A 218 -6.97 -5.20 7.52
CA ASN A 218 -6.57 -6.36 8.32
C ASN A 218 -7.65 -7.45 8.44
N LEU A 219 -8.93 -7.14 8.22
CA LEU A 219 -9.98 -8.16 8.14
C LEU A 219 -9.74 -9.15 6.99
N GLY A 220 -9.18 -8.70 5.87
CA GLY A 220 -8.79 -9.58 4.77
C GLY A 220 -7.65 -10.53 5.15
N ALA A 221 -6.75 -10.10 6.04
CA ALA A 221 -5.70 -10.95 6.60
C ALA A 221 -6.30 -12.09 7.43
N VAL A 222 -7.24 -11.77 8.32
CA VAL A 222 -7.93 -12.75 9.20
C VAL A 222 -8.64 -13.82 8.39
N ILE A 223 -9.31 -13.43 7.31
CA ILE A 223 -9.96 -14.39 6.39
C ILE A 223 -8.87 -15.22 5.69
N GLY A 224 -7.83 -14.56 5.18
CA GLY A 224 -6.76 -15.17 4.41
C GLY A 224 -6.03 -16.31 5.11
N THR A 225 -5.68 -16.14 6.38
CA THR A 225 -4.90 -17.13 7.15
C THR A 225 -5.59 -18.49 7.28
N GLN A 226 -6.91 -18.55 7.05
CA GLN A 226 -7.70 -19.77 7.19
C GLN A 226 -7.90 -20.57 5.89
N LEU A 227 -7.40 -20.05 4.75
CA LEU A 227 -7.71 -20.57 3.42
C LEU A 227 -6.72 -21.62 2.90
N TYR A 228 -5.45 -21.58 3.33
CA TYR A 228 -4.42 -22.51 2.89
C TYR A 228 -4.29 -23.65 3.90
N ARG A 229 -4.99 -24.75 3.62
CA ARG A 229 -5.10 -25.90 4.52
C ARG A 229 -4.27 -27.07 4.01
N PRO A 230 -3.61 -27.85 4.90
CA PRO A 230 -2.87 -29.04 4.51
C PRO A 230 -3.71 -30.05 3.71
N ALA A 231 -5.00 -30.20 4.03
CA ALA A 231 -5.91 -31.10 3.31
C ALA A 231 -6.15 -30.72 1.84
N THR A 232 -5.78 -29.50 1.43
CA THR A 232 -5.89 -29.01 0.05
C THR A 232 -4.54 -28.89 -0.65
N SER A 233 -3.46 -29.28 0.02
CA SER A 233 -2.12 -29.38 -0.58
C SER A 233 -2.10 -30.42 -1.71
N PRO A 234 -1.29 -30.24 -2.76
CA PRO A 234 -0.42 -29.09 -3.04
C PRO A 234 -1.12 -28.01 -3.88
N ARG A 235 -2.39 -28.23 -4.26
CA ARG A 235 -3.09 -27.38 -5.24
C ARG A 235 -3.67 -26.11 -4.63
N TYR A 236 -4.01 -26.14 -3.34
CA TYR A 236 -4.59 -25.02 -2.59
C TYR A 236 -5.72 -24.28 -3.33
N VAL A 237 -6.58 -25.04 -4.02
CA VAL A 237 -7.62 -24.50 -4.92
C VAL A 237 -8.44 -23.41 -4.25
N LEU A 238 -8.87 -23.63 -3.00
CA LEU A 238 -9.65 -22.65 -2.24
C LEU A 238 -8.87 -21.35 -2.01
N GLY A 239 -7.64 -21.43 -1.48
CA GLY A 239 -6.80 -20.27 -1.20
C GLY A 239 -6.44 -19.48 -2.47
N HIS A 240 -6.03 -20.17 -3.53
CA HIS A 240 -5.74 -19.54 -4.81
C HIS A 240 -6.99 -18.90 -5.45
N SER A 241 -8.17 -19.53 -5.34
CA SER A 241 -9.41 -18.98 -5.89
C SER A 241 -9.84 -17.70 -5.17
N PHE A 242 -9.76 -17.68 -3.84
CA PHE A 242 -10.07 -16.48 -3.06
C PHE A 242 -9.09 -15.35 -3.36
N ALA A 243 -7.79 -15.64 -3.42
CA ALA A 243 -6.78 -14.63 -3.75
C ALA A 243 -7.01 -14.04 -5.15
N LEU A 244 -7.33 -14.88 -6.15
CA LEU A 244 -7.69 -14.43 -7.49
C LEU A 244 -8.96 -13.56 -7.49
N ALA A 245 -10.02 -14.01 -6.81
CA ALA A 245 -11.28 -13.28 -6.72
C ALA A 245 -11.10 -11.91 -6.01
N TYR A 246 -10.27 -11.86 -4.97
CA TYR A 246 -9.93 -10.63 -4.26
C TYR A 246 -9.16 -9.65 -5.16
N LEU A 247 -8.19 -10.13 -5.95
CA LEU A 247 -7.47 -9.29 -6.92
C LEU A 247 -8.38 -8.80 -8.06
N ALA A 248 -9.27 -9.64 -8.57
CA ALA A 248 -10.29 -9.21 -9.53
C ALA A 248 -11.26 -8.18 -8.91
N GLY A 249 -11.66 -8.39 -7.65
CA GLY A 249 -12.44 -7.44 -6.87
C GLY A 249 -11.71 -6.12 -6.66
N ASN A 250 -10.39 -6.15 -6.46
CA ASN A 250 -9.57 -4.94 -6.38
C ASN A 250 -9.65 -4.13 -7.67
N VAL A 251 -9.56 -4.76 -8.84
CA VAL A 251 -9.74 -4.07 -10.13
C VAL A 251 -11.08 -3.34 -10.19
N VAL A 252 -12.17 -3.99 -9.78
CA VAL A 252 -13.51 -3.38 -9.75
C VAL A 252 -13.57 -2.20 -8.77
N VAL A 253 -13.07 -2.37 -7.54
CA VAL A 253 -13.06 -1.32 -6.52
C VAL A 253 -12.19 -0.13 -6.94
N THR A 254 -11.03 -0.39 -7.55
CA THR A 254 -10.14 0.67 -8.05
C THR A 254 -10.76 1.41 -9.23
N ILE A 255 -11.45 0.73 -10.15
CA ILE A 255 -12.22 1.40 -11.21
C ILE A 255 -13.32 2.28 -10.62
N ALA A 256 -14.05 1.78 -9.62
CA ALA A 256 -15.09 2.56 -8.95
C ALA A 256 -14.51 3.81 -8.26
N LEU A 257 -13.40 3.64 -7.52
CA LEU A 257 -12.69 4.74 -6.88
C LEU A 257 -12.18 5.75 -7.92
N TRP A 258 -11.56 5.27 -9.00
CA TRP A 258 -11.12 6.11 -10.11
C TRP A 258 -12.26 6.93 -10.70
N TRP A 259 -13.42 6.31 -10.93
CA TRP A 259 -14.60 6.99 -11.44
C TRP A 259 -15.12 8.06 -10.46
N VAL A 260 -15.23 7.73 -9.17
CA VAL A 260 -15.67 8.67 -8.13
C VAL A 260 -14.73 9.89 -8.05
N LEU A 261 -13.43 9.65 -7.99
CA LEU A 261 -12.42 10.72 -7.90
C LEU A 261 -12.37 11.57 -9.18
N SER A 262 -12.49 10.94 -10.34
CA SER A 262 -12.51 11.66 -11.63
C SER A 262 -13.76 12.53 -11.77
N ARG A 263 -14.92 12.02 -11.34
CA ARG A 263 -16.18 12.78 -11.34
C ARG A 263 -16.09 13.97 -10.40
N GLU A 264 -15.50 13.78 -9.22
CA GLU A 264 -15.32 14.85 -8.25
C GLU A 264 -14.33 15.92 -8.75
N ASN A 265 -13.22 15.52 -9.39
CA ASN A 265 -12.31 16.46 -10.05
C ASN A 265 -13.04 17.28 -11.12
N LYS A 266 -13.81 16.62 -12.01
CA LYS A 266 -14.58 17.31 -13.05
C LYS A 266 -15.61 18.28 -12.46
N ARG A 267 -16.30 17.90 -11.37
CA ARG A 267 -17.24 18.78 -10.68
C ARG A 267 -16.55 20.05 -10.17
N ARG A 268 -15.33 19.92 -9.65
CA ARG A 268 -14.52 21.07 -9.18
C ARG A 268 -14.01 21.94 -10.32
N ASP A 269 -13.62 21.33 -11.45
CA ASP A 269 -13.26 22.08 -12.66
C ASP A 269 -14.43 22.95 -13.13
N GLU A 270 -15.63 22.37 -13.24
CA GLU A 270 -16.84 23.11 -13.63
C GLU A 270 -17.22 24.22 -12.64
N GLN A 271 -16.97 24.03 -11.34
CA GLN A 271 -17.21 25.05 -10.31
C GLN A 271 -16.19 26.19 -10.39
N ALA A 272 -14.91 25.87 -10.61
CA ALA A 272 -13.85 26.86 -10.78
C ALA A 272 -14.06 27.70 -12.05
N GLU A 273 -14.50 27.08 -13.15
CA GLU A 273 -14.89 27.77 -14.39
C GLU A 273 -16.06 28.73 -14.14
N LYS A 274 -17.12 28.29 -13.45
CA LYS A 274 -18.29 29.14 -13.12
C LYS A 274 -17.96 30.28 -12.17
N ALA A 275 -16.96 30.12 -11.30
CA ALA A 275 -16.51 31.15 -10.37
C ALA A 275 -15.56 32.18 -10.99
N GLY A 276 -15.22 32.08 -12.29
CA GLY A 276 -14.33 33.02 -12.98
C GLY A 276 -12.85 32.89 -12.59
N ALA A 277 -12.46 31.82 -11.90
CA ALA A 277 -11.13 31.66 -11.30
C ALA A 277 -10.01 31.27 -12.29
N LEU A 278 -10.26 31.35 -13.60
CA LEU A 278 -9.28 31.04 -14.64
C LEU A 278 -8.69 32.27 -15.35
N GLU A 279 -9.12 33.50 -15.03
CA GLU A 279 -8.64 34.71 -15.72
C GLU A 279 -7.63 35.60 -14.97
N HIS A 280 -7.32 35.38 -13.69
CA HIS A 280 -6.25 36.14 -13.02
C HIS A 280 -5.14 35.23 -12.50
N GLY A 281 -4.18 34.97 -13.39
CA GLY A 281 -2.79 34.84 -12.97
C GLY A 281 -2.34 36.16 -12.34
N THR A 282 -1.51 36.04 -11.30
CA THR A 282 -0.84 37.15 -10.59
C THR A 282 -1.76 38.18 -9.93
N GLU A 283 -2.20 37.89 -8.70
CA GLU A 283 -2.27 38.88 -7.62
C GLU A 283 -2.45 38.13 -6.28
N GLU A 284 -1.85 38.68 -5.22
CA GLU A 284 -1.72 38.09 -3.88
C GLU A 284 -3.02 37.41 -3.39
N LYS A 285 -2.98 36.08 -3.25
CA LYS A 285 -4.01 35.33 -2.51
C LYS A 285 -3.70 35.40 -1.01
N ASP A 286 -3.88 36.59 -0.44
CA ASP A 286 -4.11 36.70 0.99
C ASP A 286 -5.52 36.18 1.29
N GLU A 287 -5.58 35.21 2.20
CA GLU A 287 -6.79 34.76 2.93
C GLU A 287 -8.00 34.28 2.12
N VAL A 288 -7.82 33.40 1.12
CA VAL A 288 -8.92 32.46 0.82
C VAL A 288 -8.95 31.43 1.94
N GLU A 289 -10.01 31.50 2.78
CA GLU A 289 -10.26 30.57 3.87
C GLU A 289 -10.17 29.13 3.34
N TRP A 290 -9.15 28.40 3.80
CA TRP A 290 -8.87 27.06 3.31
C TRP A 290 -9.88 26.07 3.89
N GLU A 291 -10.87 25.68 3.09
CA GLU A 291 -11.93 24.75 3.48
C GLU A 291 -11.49 23.26 3.45
N GLY A 292 -10.18 23.01 3.39
CA GLY A 292 -9.63 21.66 3.44
C GLY A 292 -9.97 20.82 2.21
N GLY A 293 -10.66 19.70 2.43
CA GLY A 293 -11.08 18.81 1.34
C GLY A 293 -12.11 19.43 0.40
N GLU A 294 -12.75 20.52 0.80
CA GLU A 294 -13.80 21.22 0.05
C GLU A 294 -13.24 22.37 -0.82
N ASP A 295 -11.93 22.65 -0.73
CA ASP A 295 -11.26 23.68 -1.55
C ASP A 295 -11.48 23.44 -3.07
N PRO A 296 -12.07 24.41 -3.80
CA PRO A 296 -12.32 24.32 -5.23
C PRO A 296 -11.05 24.12 -6.08
N ASN A 297 -9.88 24.52 -5.58
CA ASN A 297 -8.60 24.40 -6.29
C ASN A 297 -7.92 23.05 -6.08
N TRP A 298 -8.39 22.23 -5.13
CA TRP A 298 -7.82 20.92 -4.87
C TRP A 298 -8.22 19.88 -5.93
N ARG A 299 -7.28 19.02 -6.33
CA ARG A 299 -7.51 17.91 -7.26
C ARG A 299 -7.04 16.60 -6.64
N TYR A 300 -7.86 15.57 -6.76
CA TYR A 300 -7.51 14.21 -6.38
C TYR A 300 -6.53 13.61 -7.39
N ASN A 301 -5.51 12.92 -6.90
CA ASN A 301 -4.70 12.04 -7.72
C ASN A 301 -5.55 10.81 -8.09
N ILE A 302 -5.74 10.57 -9.39
CA ILE A 302 -6.69 9.59 -9.95
C ILE A 302 -6.03 8.28 -10.34
#